data_AF-A0A1B4XDN2-F1
#
_entry.id   AF-A0A1B4XDN2-F1
#
_cell.length_a   1.000
_cell.length_b   1.000
_cell.length_c   1.000
_cell.angle_alpha   90.00
_cell.angle_beta   90.00
_cell.angle_gamma   90.00
#
_symmetry.space_group_name_H-M   'P 1'
#
loop_
_entity.id
_entity.type
_entity.pdbx_description
1 polymer ?
#
loop_
_entity_poly.entity_id
_entity_poly.type
_entity_poly.pdbx_seq_one_letter_code
_entity_poly.pdbx_strand_id
1 'polypeptide(L)'
;MKLSQTYLFYPHNKALEHALANSIGRLGDEWVEAAAPDTQVTVADNFLYTRGNYEQHRFSSNILDSVREALEISLTDEYRHQEPSAWAETQNSLGNILAAQGQQQRDASLYEKAIQCFNNALDEYNREKSPLDWAATQYNLGTAMQALGRQMDGAKLLKAAIDAYTNALLEWSRKETPEKWASAMHQLGATFHAHGKLLKGNRTFQKSVVAYKNALAVLDADNYAFELAAAHNNCGAVLQHLGESEENPDRLEEAIRSYETALTVCLEQQLPIHLAVLCRVNRSTVRSVLAELTKDTTLAHEVADEFEMIIECFPHALQPLCLKHCEEQIHKAKCASTCH
;
A
#
# COMPACT_ATOMS: atom_id res chain seq x y z
N MET A 1 2.11 14.36 -18.96
CA MET A 1 1.83 13.17 -18.13
C MET A 1 1.86 13.62 -16.68
N LYS A 2 0.84 13.36 -15.86
CA LYS A 2 0.89 13.78 -14.44
C LYS A 2 1.82 12.82 -13.70
N LEU A 3 2.98 13.30 -13.25
CA LEU A 3 3.87 12.52 -12.38
C LEU A 3 3.25 12.40 -10.99
N SER A 4 3.49 11.28 -10.31
CA SER A 4 3.12 11.16 -8.90
C SER A 4 4.06 12.03 -8.08
N GLN A 5 3.53 12.96 -7.30
CA GLN A 5 4.31 13.84 -6.43
C GLN A 5 4.79 13.13 -5.15
N THR A 6 4.27 11.93 -4.87
CA THR A 6 4.62 11.17 -3.66
C THR A 6 4.56 9.67 -3.91
N TYR A 7 5.59 8.96 -3.47
CA TYR A 7 5.70 7.50 -3.56
C TYR A 7 5.19 6.86 -2.26
N LEU A 8 4.21 5.96 -2.37
CA LEU A 8 3.63 5.23 -1.22
C LEU A 8 4.11 3.78 -1.21
N PHE A 9 4.30 3.20 -0.02
CA PHE A 9 4.66 1.79 0.17
C PHE A 9 3.46 0.99 0.65
N TYR A 10 3.35 -0.28 0.25
CA TYR A 10 2.30 -1.18 0.73
C TYR A 10 2.94 -2.35 1.47
N PRO A 11 2.46 -2.69 2.68
CA PRO A 11 2.97 -3.81 3.48
C PRO A 11 2.79 -5.15 2.74
N HIS A 12 3.52 -6.18 3.22
CA HIS A 12 3.45 -7.53 2.67
C HIS A 12 2.02 -8.03 2.59
N ASN A 13 1.66 -8.63 1.45
CA ASN A 13 0.34 -9.23 1.28
C ASN A 13 0.31 -10.66 1.85
N LYS A 14 0.39 -10.76 3.18
CA LYS A 14 0.34 -12.05 3.91
C LYS A 14 -0.94 -12.84 3.60
N ALA A 15 -2.06 -12.16 3.32
CA ALA A 15 -3.31 -12.82 2.96
C ALA A 15 -3.20 -13.58 1.63
N LEU A 16 -2.50 -13.02 0.63
CA LEU A 16 -2.22 -13.70 -0.62
C LEU A 16 -1.26 -14.88 -0.45
N GLU A 17 -0.19 -14.71 0.34
CA GLU A 17 0.75 -15.79 0.66
C GLU A 17 0.03 -16.98 1.32
N HIS A 18 -0.83 -16.71 2.30
CA HIS A 18 -1.65 -17.74 2.94
C HIS A 18 -2.64 -18.39 1.96
N ALA A 19 -3.32 -17.60 1.12
CA ALA A 19 -4.25 -18.13 0.12
C ALA A 19 -3.54 -19.10 -0.85
N LEU A 20 -2.33 -18.76 -1.30
CA LEU A 20 -1.53 -19.61 -2.16
C LEU A 20 -1.03 -20.86 -1.43
N ALA A 21 -0.45 -20.70 -0.24
CA ALA A 21 0.04 -21.83 0.56
C ALA A 21 -1.07 -22.84 0.87
N ASN A 22 -2.28 -22.37 1.20
CA ASN A 22 -3.42 -23.24 1.50
C ASN A 22 -4.03 -23.88 0.25
N SER A 23 -3.77 -23.32 -0.94
CA SER A 23 -4.37 -23.77 -2.20
C SER A 23 -3.45 -24.63 -3.06
N ILE A 24 -2.14 -24.54 -2.86
CA ILE A 24 -1.16 -25.20 -3.72
C ILE A 24 -1.26 -26.73 -3.70
N GLY A 25 -1.66 -27.33 -2.58
CA GLY A 25 -1.86 -28.79 -2.47
C GLY A 25 -3.01 -29.32 -3.33
N ARG A 26 -3.81 -28.43 -3.93
CA ARG A 26 -4.83 -28.79 -4.93
C ARG A 26 -4.23 -28.92 -6.34
N LEU A 27 -2.98 -28.49 -6.52
CA LEU A 27 -2.20 -28.63 -7.75
C LEU A 27 -1.22 -29.82 -7.62
N GLY A 28 -0.62 -30.24 -8.74
CA GLY A 28 0.46 -31.24 -8.71
C GLY A 28 1.76 -30.70 -8.11
N ASP A 29 2.65 -31.60 -7.66
CA ASP A 29 3.93 -31.28 -6.99
C ASP A 29 4.83 -30.33 -7.80
N GLU A 30 4.66 -30.29 -9.13
CA GLU A 30 5.37 -29.39 -10.07
C GLU A 30 5.10 -27.90 -9.83
N TRP A 31 4.03 -27.53 -9.11
CA TRP A 31 3.66 -26.14 -8.86
C TRP A 31 4.29 -25.53 -7.61
N VAL A 32 4.95 -26.34 -6.78
CA VAL A 32 5.60 -25.90 -5.54
C VAL A 32 6.66 -24.81 -5.80
N GLU A 33 7.45 -24.97 -6.86
CA GLU A 33 8.45 -23.97 -7.26
C GLU A 33 7.80 -22.70 -7.83
N ALA A 34 6.71 -22.84 -8.60
CA ALA A 34 6.01 -21.72 -9.22
C ALA A 34 5.23 -20.84 -8.21
N ALA A 35 4.93 -21.38 -7.04
CA ALA A 35 4.35 -20.66 -5.92
C ALA A 35 5.40 -20.06 -4.97
N ALA A 36 6.69 -20.21 -5.26
CA ALA A 36 7.68 -19.37 -4.62
C ALA A 36 7.51 -17.95 -5.16
N PRO A 37 7.49 -16.92 -4.30
CA PRO A 37 7.41 -15.58 -4.81
C PRO A 37 8.68 -15.20 -5.57
N ASP A 38 8.50 -14.56 -6.72
CA ASP A 38 9.60 -14.07 -7.52
C ASP A 38 10.20 -12.82 -6.85
N THR A 39 11.39 -13.00 -6.28
CA THR A 39 12.20 -11.94 -5.69
C THR A 39 13.23 -11.36 -6.66
N GLN A 40 13.26 -11.84 -7.91
CA GLN A 40 14.25 -11.45 -8.93
C GLN A 40 13.70 -10.45 -9.94
N VAL A 41 12.38 -10.40 -10.13
CA VAL A 41 11.76 -9.47 -11.10
C VAL A 41 11.67 -8.06 -10.54
N THR A 42 12.44 -7.16 -11.16
CA THR A 42 12.26 -5.71 -11.05
C THR A 42 10.89 -5.33 -11.63
N VAL A 43 10.02 -4.79 -10.77
CA VAL A 43 8.67 -4.38 -11.15
C VAL A 43 8.71 -3.29 -12.22
N ALA A 44 8.04 -3.54 -13.35
CA ALA A 44 7.86 -2.59 -14.43
C ALA A 44 7.19 -1.29 -13.98
N ASP A 45 7.60 -0.21 -14.63
CA ASP A 45 7.40 1.18 -14.24
C ASP A 45 5.95 1.66 -14.43
N ASN A 46 5.14 1.58 -13.37
CA ASN A 46 3.68 1.60 -13.49
C ASN A 46 2.99 2.61 -12.54
N PHE A 47 3.64 3.75 -12.32
CA PHE A 47 3.28 4.79 -11.34
C PHE A 47 1.90 5.44 -11.46
N LEU A 48 1.16 5.30 -12.57
CA LEU A 48 -0.15 5.95 -12.71
C LEU A 48 -1.27 5.24 -11.94
N TYR A 49 -1.18 3.92 -11.73
CA TYR A 49 -2.24 3.14 -11.09
C TYR A 49 -1.73 2.08 -10.11
N THR A 50 -0.43 1.79 -10.09
CA THR A 50 0.20 0.97 -9.05
C THR A 50 1.12 1.85 -8.22
N ARG A 51 0.48 2.56 -7.28
CA ARG A 51 0.96 2.73 -5.91
C ARG A 51 2.07 1.74 -5.55
N GLY A 52 3.22 2.24 -5.11
CA GLY A 52 4.53 1.57 -5.03
C GLY A 52 4.51 0.13 -4.53
N ASN A 53 4.23 -0.80 -5.44
CA ASN A 53 4.49 -2.21 -5.26
C ASN A 53 5.88 -2.46 -5.80
N TYR A 54 6.86 -2.10 -5.00
CA TYR A 54 8.19 -2.63 -5.16
C TYR A 54 8.45 -3.72 -4.13
N GLU A 55 8.95 -4.84 -4.67
CA GLU A 55 9.65 -5.91 -3.98
C GLU A 55 8.94 -6.73 -2.92
N GLN A 56 7.64 -6.98 -3.05
CA GLN A 56 7.05 -8.02 -2.21
C GLN A 56 6.41 -9.08 -3.07
N HIS A 57 7.28 -10.03 -3.44
CA HIS A 57 6.92 -11.42 -3.60
C HIS A 57 5.90 -11.64 -4.73
N ARG A 58 6.30 -11.31 -5.97
CA ARG A 58 5.42 -11.48 -7.14
C ARG A 58 5.27 -12.96 -7.46
N PHE A 59 4.09 -13.49 -7.23
CA PHE A 59 3.70 -14.78 -7.77
C PHE A 59 3.50 -14.67 -9.29
N SER A 60 3.94 -15.69 -10.03
CA SER A 60 3.76 -15.74 -11.48
C SER A 60 2.28 -15.68 -11.86
N SER A 61 1.93 -15.11 -13.02
CA SER A 61 0.55 -15.15 -13.51
C SER A 61 0.05 -16.58 -13.64
N ASN A 62 0.93 -17.50 -14.04
CA ASN A 62 0.62 -18.92 -14.22
C ASN A 62 0.15 -19.57 -12.92
N ILE A 63 0.86 -19.35 -11.79
CA ILE A 63 0.41 -19.93 -10.50
C ILE A 63 -0.92 -19.32 -10.06
N LEU A 64 -1.13 -18.02 -10.26
CA LEU A 64 -2.40 -17.37 -9.90
C LEU A 64 -3.56 -17.91 -10.75
N ASP A 65 -3.35 -18.11 -12.05
CA ASP A 65 -4.34 -18.65 -12.98
C ASP A 65 -4.71 -20.09 -12.61
N SER A 66 -3.72 -20.95 -12.38
CA SER A 66 -3.93 -22.36 -12.03
C SER A 66 -4.58 -22.53 -10.65
N VAL A 67 -4.16 -21.77 -9.64
CA VAL A 67 -4.79 -21.79 -8.32
C VAL A 67 -6.23 -21.29 -8.41
N ARG A 68 -6.49 -20.21 -9.14
CA ARG A 68 -7.85 -19.70 -9.36
C ARG A 68 -8.75 -20.79 -9.96
N GLU A 69 -8.31 -21.45 -11.04
CA GLU A 69 -9.08 -22.50 -11.70
C GLU A 69 -9.38 -23.67 -10.76
N ALA A 70 -8.39 -24.13 -9.98
CA ALA A 70 -8.58 -25.20 -9.02
C ALA A 70 -9.59 -24.83 -7.91
N LEU A 71 -9.54 -23.58 -7.41
CA LEU A 71 -10.49 -23.09 -6.42
C LEU A 71 -11.90 -22.96 -7.00
N GLU A 72 -12.05 -22.40 -8.19
CA GLU A 72 -13.34 -22.25 -8.88
C GLU A 72 -14.03 -23.60 -9.10
N ILE A 73 -13.29 -24.64 -9.50
CA ILE A 73 -13.82 -26.01 -9.69
C ILE A 73 -14.33 -26.60 -8.36
N SER A 74 -13.67 -26.30 -7.24
CA SER A 74 -14.02 -26.85 -5.94
C SER A 74 -15.29 -26.23 -5.32
N LEU A 75 -15.64 -25.01 -5.72
CA LEU A 75 -16.72 -24.21 -5.13
C LEU A 75 -18.10 -24.63 -5.67
N THR A 76 -18.59 -25.78 -5.22
CA THR A 76 -19.93 -26.31 -5.55
C THR A 76 -20.95 -26.04 -4.43
N ASP A 77 -22.25 -26.05 -4.77
CA ASP A 77 -23.32 -25.94 -3.77
C ASP A 77 -23.30 -27.12 -2.78
N GLU A 78 -22.97 -28.32 -3.26
CA GLU A 78 -22.82 -29.50 -2.39
C GLU A 78 -21.70 -29.31 -1.37
N TYR A 79 -20.55 -28.76 -1.80
CA TYR A 79 -19.44 -28.44 -0.89
C TYR A 79 -19.86 -27.40 0.15
N ARG A 80 -20.62 -26.38 -0.26
CA ARG A 80 -21.17 -25.38 0.66
C ARG A 80 -22.09 -26.00 1.71
N HIS A 81 -22.91 -26.97 1.34
CA HIS A 81 -23.83 -27.64 2.28
C HIS A 81 -23.11 -28.61 3.23
N GLN A 82 -22.10 -29.34 2.74
CA GLN A 82 -21.37 -30.33 3.55
C GLN A 82 -20.37 -29.66 4.50
N GLU A 83 -19.62 -28.66 4.02
CA GLU A 83 -18.53 -28.00 4.75
C GLU A 83 -18.58 -26.47 4.58
N PRO A 84 -19.61 -25.78 5.12
CA PRO A 84 -19.83 -24.35 4.88
C PRO A 84 -18.65 -23.45 5.25
N SER A 85 -17.97 -23.74 6.36
CA SER A 85 -16.78 -22.98 6.78
C SER A 85 -15.60 -23.16 5.82
N ALA A 86 -15.31 -24.40 5.40
CA ALA A 86 -14.21 -24.65 4.46
C ALA A 86 -14.51 -24.09 3.06
N TRP A 87 -15.78 -24.12 2.64
CA TRP A 87 -16.25 -23.45 1.43
C TRP A 87 -16.02 -21.92 1.51
N ALA A 88 -16.31 -21.30 2.67
CA ALA A 88 -16.08 -19.88 2.89
C ALA A 88 -14.59 -19.51 2.93
N GLU A 89 -13.73 -20.36 3.50
CA GLU A 89 -12.28 -20.20 3.41
C GLU A 89 -11.78 -20.28 1.96
N THR A 90 -12.33 -21.20 1.18
CA THR A 90 -12.02 -21.35 -0.26
C THR A 90 -12.45 -20.11 -1.05
N GLN A 91 -13.63 -19.55 -0.77
CA GLN A 91 -14.07 -18.26 -1.32
C GLN A 91 -13.12 -17.12 -0.94
N ASN A 92 -12.70 -17.03 0.33
CA ASN A 92 -11.78 -16.00 0.79
C ASN A 92 -10.41 -16.11 0.08
N SER A 93 -9.90 -17.34 -0.09
CA SER A 93 -8.67 -17.60 -0.85
C SER A 93 -8.80 -17.19 -2.31
N LEU A 94 -9.89 -17.59 -2.98
CA LEU A 94 -10.17 -17.20 -4.37
C LEU A 94 -10.25 -15.67 -4.52
N GLY A 95 -10.89 -14.98 -3.57
CA GLY A 95 -10.95 -13.52 -3.55
C GLY A 95 -9.57 -12.86 -3.51
N ASN A 96 -8.64 -13.37 -2.69
CA ASN A 96 -7.27 -12.86 -2.64
C ASN A 96 -6.50 -13.08 -3.95
N ILE A 97 -6.66 -14.25 -4.58
CA ILE A 97 -6.04 -14.57 -5.88
C ILE A 97 -6.57 -13.64 -6.98
N LEU A 98 -7.89 -13.48 -7.07
CA LEU A 98 -8.54 -12.58 -8.03
C LEU A 98 -8.11 -11.11 -7.84
N ALA A 99 -8.01 -10.65 -6.59
CA ALA A 99 -7.52 -9.30 -6.30
C ALA A 99 -6.05 -9.12 -6.72
N ALA A 100 -5.20 -10.14 -6.53
CA ALA A 100 -3.82 -10.11 -7.00
C ALA A 100 -3.73 -10.06 -8.54
N GLN A 101 -4.53 -10.86 -9.25
CA GLN A 101 -4.61 -10.80 -10.71
C GLN A 101 -5.15 -9.45 -11.19
N GLY A 102 -6.18 -8.90 -10.52
CA GLY A 102 -6.72 -7.56 -10.80
C GLY A 102 -5.65 -6.47 -10.69
N GLN A 103 -4.76 -6.58 -9.71
CA GLN A 103 -3.61 -5.68 -9.56
C GLN A 103 -2.57 -5.86 -10.67
N GLN A 104 -2.23 -7.10 -11.03
CA GLN A 104 -1.24 -7.40 -12.07
C GLN A 104 -1.71 -6.96 -13.45
N GLN A 105 -2.98 -7.19 -13.76
CA GLN A 105 -3.58 -6.96 -15.07
C GLN A 105 -4.24 -5.58 -15.19
N ARG A 106 -4.40 -4.85 -14.07
CA ARG A 106 -5.16 -3.60 -13.96
C ARG A 106 -6.61 -3.75 -14.43
N ASP A 107 -7.22 -4.88 -14.12
CA ASP A 107 -8.59 -5.20 -14.52
C ASP A 107 -9.56 -4.99 -13.34
N ALA A 108 -10.48 -4.04 -13.52
CA ALA A 108 -11.50 -3.72 -12.54
C ALA A 108 -12.46 -4.90 -12.29
N SER A 109 -12.75 -5.69 -13.33
CA SER A 109 -13.69 -6.81 -13.25
C SER A 109 -13.19 -7.93 -12.34
N LEU A 110 -11.87 -8.11 -12.24
CA LEU A 110 -11.26 -9.07 -11.32
C LEU A 110 -11.43 -8.65 -9.86
N TYR A 111 -11.34 -7.35 -9.56
CA TYR A 111 -11.65 -6.85 -8.22
C TYR A 111 -13.13 -6.98 -7.87
N GLU A 112 -14.04 -6.77 -8.81
CA GLU A 112 -15.47 -6.99 -8.59
C GLU A 112 -15.77 -8.45 -8.25
N LYS A 113 -15.16 -9.40 -8.96
CA LYS A 113 -15.24 -10.83 -8.63
C LYS A 113 -14.63 -11.14 -7.26
N ALA A 114 -13.48 -10.56 -6.92
CA ALA A 114 -12.89 -10.72 -5.59
C ALA A 114 -13.82 -10.25 -4.47
N ILE A 115 -14.44 -9.08 -4.66
CA ILE A 115 -15.45 -8.53 -3.73
C ILE A 115 -16.63 -9.49 -3.59
N GLN A 116 -17.10 -10.10 -4.69
CA GLN A 116 -18.16 -11.11 -4.65
C GLN A 116 -17.74 -12.34 -3.84
N CYS A 117 -16.54 -12.87 -4.04
CA CYS A 117 -16.01 -14.00 -3.28
C CYS A 117 -15.95 -13.72 -1.77
N PHE A 118 -15.46 -12.54 -1.36
CA PHE A 118 -15.45 -12.16 0.05
C PHE A 118 -16.86 -12.00 0.63
N ASN A 119 -17.81 -11.44 -0.12
CA ASN A 119 -19.20 -11.37 0.33
C ASN A 119 -19.82 -12.77 0.49
N ASN A 120 -19.57 -13.69 -0.44
CA ASN A 120 -20.00 -15.08 -0.33
C ASN A 120 -19.43 -15.74 0.94
N ALA A 121 -18.15 -15.50 1.25
CA ALA A 121 -17.53 -16.00 2.48
C ALA A 121 -18.21 -15.39 3.74
N LEU A 122 -18.61 -14.12 3.69
CA LEU A 122 -19.33 -13.44 4.78
C LEU A 122 -20.80 -13.86 4.94
N ASP A 123 -21.39 -14.57 3.98
CA ASP A 123 -22.70 -15.21 4.17
C ASP A 123 -22.62 -16.38 5.15
N GLU A 124 -21.48 -17.08 5.19
CA GLU A 124 -21.21 -18.19 6.11
C GLU A 124 -20.51 -17.71 7.39
N TYR A 125 -19.48 -16.87 7.24
CA TYR A 125 -18.76 -16.26 8.35
C TYR A 125 -19.51 -15.07 8.90
N ASN A 126 -19.88 -15.16 10.17
CA ASN A 126 -20.44 -14.05 10.93
C ASN A 126 -19.66 -13.84 12.22
N ARG A 127 -19.75 -12.62 12.74
CA ARG A 127 -19.02 -12.18 13.93
C ARG A 127 -19.26 -13.05 15.17
N GLU A 128 -20.46 -13.59 15.35
CA GLU A 128 -20.80 -14.36 16.54
C GLU A 128 -20.22 -15.79 16.50
N LYS A 129 -20.27 -16.45 15.35
CA LYS A 129 -19.86 -17.86 15.20
C LYS A 129 -18.40 -18.03 14.79
N SER A 130 -17.88 -17.09 14.01
CA SER A 130 -16.54 -17.16 13.41
C SER A 130 -15.87 -15.77 13.44
N PRO A 131 -15.65 -15.17 14.63
CA PRO A 131 -15.20 -13.78 14.76
C PRO A 131 -13.89 -13.49 14.03
N LEU A 132 -12.91 -14.39 14.13
CA LEU A 132 -11.59 -14.19 13.53
C LEU A 132 -11.62 -14.30 12.00
N ASP A 133 -12.34 -15.28 11.46
CA ASP A 133 -12.49 -15.46 10.01
C ASP A 133 -13.32 -14.34 9.38
N TRP A 134 -14.37 -13.91 10.09
CA TRP A 134 -15.18 -12.76 9.72
C TRP A 134 -14.32 -11.49 9.64
N ALA A 135 -13.50 -11.21 10.66
CA ALA A 135 -12.63 -10.04 10.68
C ALA A 135 -11.55 -10.09 9.57
N ALA A 136 -10.95 -11.25 9.33
CA ALA A 136 -9.99 -11.45 8.23
C ALA A 136 -10.66 -11.22 6.86
N THR A 137 -11.87 -11.74 6.67
CA THR A 137 -12.64 -11.56 5.43
C THR A 137 -13.03 -10.10 5.22
N GLN A 138 -13.43 -9.37 6.28
CA GLN A 138 -13.71 -7.94 6.23
C GLN A 138 -12.46 -7.12 5.84
N TYR A 139 -11.29 -7.46 6.38
CA TYR A 139 -10.02 -6.83 6.00
C TYR A 139 -9.67 -7.06 4.52
N ASN A 140 -9.84 -8.28 4.02
CA ASN A 140 -9.57 -8.61 2.61
C ASN A 140 -10.57 -7.92 1.67
N LEU A 141 -11.86 -7.88 2.05
CA LEU A 141 -12.90 -7.11 1.35
C LEU A 141 -12.55 -5.63 1.26
N GLY A 142 -12.11 -5.03 2.38
CA GLY A 142 -11.65 -3.65 2.42
C GLY A 142 -10.46 -3.40 1.50
N THR A 143 -9.55 -4.37 1.38
CA THR A 143 -8.38 -4.30 0.50
C THR A 143 -8.78 -4.29 -0.98
N ALA A 144 -9.68 -5.19 -1.39
CA ALA A 144 -10.19 -5.22 -2.77
C ALA A 144 -11.00 -3.96 -3.12
N MET A 145 -11.88 -3.49 -2.21
CA MET A 145 -12.64 -2.25 -2.40
C MET A 145 -11.74 -1.02 -2.46
N GLN A 146 -10.69 -0.97 -1.63
CA GLN A 146 -9.69 0.09 -1.70
C GLN A 146 -8.98 0.07 -3.06
N ALA A 147 -8.52 -1.10 -3.52
CA ALA A 147 -7.85 -1.23 -4.81
C ALA A 147 -8.73 -0.74 -5.97
N LEU A 148 -9.96 -1.24 -6.05
CA LEU A 148 -10.94 -0.85 -7.09
C LEU A 148 -11.29 0.64 -7.01
N GLY A 149 -11.54 1.15 -5.80
CA GLY A 149 -11.88 2.56 -5.58
C GLY A 149 -10.75 3.52 -6.00
N ARG A 150 -9.49 3.08 -5.92
CA ARG A 150 -8.34 3.86 -6.40
C ARG A 150 -8.20 3.80 -7.91
N GLN A 151 -8.48 2.65 -8.51
CA GLN A 151 -8.40 2.47 -9.96
C GLN A 151 -9.51 3.25 -10.70
N MET A 152 -10.70 3.33 -10.10
CA MET A 152 -11.88 3.98 -10.71
C MET A 152 -12.17 5.39 -10.18
N ASP A 153 -11.30 5.95 -9.32
CA ASP A 153 -11.57 7.20 -8.58
C ASP A 153 -12.94 7.19 -7.85
N GLY A 154 -13.31 6.03 -7.31
CA GLY A 154 -14.62 5.75 -6.72
C GLY A 154 -14.69 6.05 -5.23
N ALA A 155 -15.09 7.27 -4.84
CA ALA A 155 -15.22 7.66 -3.43
C ALA A 155 -16.17 6.74 -2.60
N LYS A 156 -17.24 6.22 -3.22
CA LYS A 156 -18.15 5.28 -2.56
C LYS A 156 -17.47 3.96 -2.18
N LEU A 157 -16.62 3.43 -3.07
CA LEU A 157 -15.83 2.22 -2.82
C LEU A 157 -14.80 2.44 -1.72
N LEU A 158 -14.13 3.60 -1.70
CA LEU A 158 -13.20 3.95 -0.64
C LEU A 158 -13.89 4.09 0.72
N LYS A 159 -15.13 4.61 0.75
CA LYS A 159 -15.94 4.64 1.97
C LYS A 159 -16.30 3.22 2.43
N ALA A 160 -16.75 2.35 1.52
CA ALA A 160 -17.06 0.96 1.86
C ALA A 160 -15.83 0.20 2.38
N ALA A 161 -14.64 0.47 1.82
CA ALA A 161 -13.38 -0.07 2.33
C ALA A 161 -13.08 0.37 3.77
N ILE A 162 -13.31 1.66 4.10
CA ILE A 162 -13.17 2.17 5.47
C ILE A 162 -14.11 1.43 6.42
N ASP A 163 -15.36 1.21 6.02
CA ASP A 163 -16.35 0.51 6.83
C ASP A 163 -15.91 -0.96 7.08
N ALA A 164 -15.41 -1.65 6.04
CA ALA A 164 -14.92 -3.02 6.15
C ALA A 164 -13.68 -3.15 7.07
N TYR A 165 -12.68 -2.26 6.96
CA TYR A 165 -11.56 -2.28 7.90
C TYR A 165 -11.98 -1.95 9.34
N THR A 166 -12.95 -1.05 9.51
CA THR A 166 -13.51 -0.73 10.84
C THR A 166 -14.24 -1.92 11.44
N ASN A 167 -14.92 -2.72 10.61
CA ASN A 167 -15.52 -3.99 11.04
C ASN A 167 -14.46 -4.99 11.53
N ALA A 168 -13.35 -5.17 10.80
CA ALA A 168 -12.26 -6.05 11.24
C ALA A 168 -11.71 -5.65 12.63
N LEU A 169 -11.64 -4.34 12.92
CA LEU A 169 -11.20 -3.78 14.20
C LEU A 169 -12.18 -4.00 15.36
N LEU A 170 -13.38 -4.54 15.12
CA LEU A 170 -14.27 -4.99 16.19
C LEU A 170 -13.76 -6.25 16.90
N GLU A 171 -12.95 -7.05 16.20
CA GLU A 171 -12.31 -8.26 16.74
C GLU A 171 -10.79 -8.08 16.86
N TRP A 172 -10.17 -7.28 16.00
CA TRP A 172 -8.73 -7.02 16.08
C TRP A 172 -8.43 -5.82 16.96
N SER A 173 -7.82 -6.08 18.11
CA SER A 173 -7.47 -5.06 19.10
C SER A 173 -5.95 -4.87 19.22
N ARG A 174 -5.52 -3.67 19.62
CA ARG A 174 -4.10 -3.38 19.89
C ARG A 174 -3.51 -4.30 20.96
N LYS A 175 -4.33 -4.80 21.89
CA LYS A 175 -3.87 -5.62 23.02
C LYS A 175 -3.76 -7.10 22.65
N GLU A 176 -4.78 -7.64 21.98
CA GLU A 176 -4.90 -9.09 21.76
C GLU A 176 -4.33 -9.52 20.41
N THR A 177 -4.42 -8.65 19.39
CA THR A 177 -3.93 -8.90 18.04
C THR A 177 -3.17 -7.67 17.51
N PRO A 178 -2.07 -7.25 18.17
CA PRO A 178 -1.37 -6.00 17.86
C PRO A 178 -0.97 -5.89 16.38
N GLU A 179 -0.45 -6.97 15.79
CA GLU A 179 -0.04 -7.00 14.39
C GLU A 179 -1.21 -6.77 13.43
N LYS A 180 -2.29 -7.56 13.56
CA LYS A 180 -3.48 -7.42 12.71
C LYS A 180 -4.14 -6.04 12.86
N TRP A 181 -4.15 -5.51 14.08
CA TRP A 181 -4.63 -4.16 14.36
C TRP A 181 -3.76 -3.10 13.67
N ALA A 182 -2.43 -3.23 13.72
CA ALA A 182 -1.51 -2.30 13.05
C ALA A 182 -1.68 -2.35 11.51
N SER A 183 -1.84 -3.53 10.92
CA SER A 183 -2.13 -3.69 9.49
C SER A 183 -3.46 -3.01 9.11
N ALA A 184 -4.54 -3.23 9.86
CA ALA A 184 -5.82 -2.58 9.62
C ALA A 184 -5.73 -1.05 9.74
N MET A 185 -4.98 -0.54 10.73
CA MET A 185 -4.73 0.90 10.90
C MET A 185 -3.90 1.48 9.74
N HIS A 186 -2.88 0.77 9.26
CA HIS A 186 -2.12 1.18 8.08
C HIS A 186 -3.05 1.27 6.85
N GLN A 187 -3.86 0.25 6.61
CA GLN A 187 -4.79 0.23 5.48
C GLN A 187 -5.85 1.33 5.57
N LEU A 188 -6.37 1.63 6.77
CA LEU A 188 -7.23 2.78 7.00
C LEU A 188 -6.52 4.10 6.68
N GLY A 189 -5.27 4.25 7.10
CA GLY A 189 -4.42 5.39 6.72
C GLY A 189 -4.36 5.57 5.21
N ALA A 190 -4.04 4.51 4.47
CA ALA A 190 -3.95 4.55 3.01
C ALA A 190 -5.29 4.83 2.32
N THR A 191 -6.38 4.33 2.89
CA THR A 191 -7.75 4.52 2.35
C THR A 191 -8.25 5.94 2.61
N PHE A 192 -8.08 6.47 3.82
CA PHE A 192 -8.39 7.86 4.12
C PHE A 192 -7.55 8.82 3.28
N HIS A 193 -6.27 8.52 3.04
CA HIS A 193 -5.44 9.31 2.14
C HIS A 193 -6.05 9.34 0.72
N ALA A 194 -6.35 8.16 0.15
CA ALA A 194 -6.99 8.05 -1.17
C ALA A 194 -8.30 8.86 -1.25
N HIS A 195 -9.15 8.70 -0.23
CA HIS A 195 -10.46 9.32 -0.16
C HIS A 195 -10.34 10.85 0.02
N GLY A 196 -9.38 11.30 0.81
CA GLY A 196 -9.07 12.72 0.99
C GLY A 196 -8.63 13.40 -0.30
N LYS A 197 -7.84 12.72 -1.14
CA LYS A 197 -7.45 13.25 -2.46
C LYS A 197 -8.65 13.45 -3.39
N LEU A 198 -9.62 12.52 -3.38
CA LEU A 198 -10.84 12.66 -4.18
C LEU A 198 -11.77 13.77 -3.66
N LEU A 199 -11.90 13.88 -2.33
CA LEU A 199 -12.78 14.87 -1.70
C LEU A 199 -12.13 16.26 -1.57
N LYS A 200 -10.81 16.36 -1.76
CA LYS A 200 -10.00 17.56 -1.47
C LYS A 200 -10.26 18.10 -0.06
N GLY A 201 -10.28 17.21 0.94
CA GLY A 201 -10.72 17.54 2.30
C GLY A 201 -9.71 17.21 3.39
N ASN A 202 -9.22 18.24 4.09
CA ASN A 202 -8.23 18.11 5.17
C ASN A 202 -8.70 17.23 6.33
N ARG A 203 -10.00 17.24 6.66
CA ARG A 203 -10.55 16.37 7.72
C ARG A 203 -10.27 14.88 7.43
N THR A 204 -10.31 14.47 6.17
CA THR A 204 -10.06 13.08 5.79
C THR A 204 -8.56 12.78 5.85
N PHE A 205 -7.70 13.71 5.46
CA PHE A 205 -6.25 13.58 5.65
C PHE A 205 -5.86 13.51 7.13
N GLN A 206 -6.48 14.30 8.01
CA GLN A 206 -6.25 14.23 9.45
C GLN A 206 -6.60 12.84 10.02
N LYS A 207 -7.71 12.23 9.57
CA LYS A 207 -8.04 10.83 9.92
C LYS A 207 -6.98 9.85 9.43
N SER A 208 -6.43 10.08 8.24
CA SER A 208 -5.34 9.26 7.69
C SER A 208 -4.08 9.35 8.56
N VAL A 209 -3.65 10.55 8.97
CA VAL A 209 -2.52 10.73 9.90
C VAL A 209 -2.76 10.01 11.22
N VAL A 210 -3.97 10.12 11.80
CA VAL A 210 -4.31 9.42 13.04
C VAL A 210 -4.22 7.91 12.87
N ALA A 211 -4.72 7.36 11.76
CA ALA A 211 -4.64 5.92 11.49
C ALA A 211 -3.18 5.44 11.34
N TYR A 212 -2.33 6.16 10.62
CA TYR A 212 -0.91 5.83 10.53
C TYR A 212 -0.19 5.93 11.88
N LYS A 213 -0.43 6.98 12.66
CA LYS A 213 0.15 7.12 14.01
C LYS A 213 -0.28 5.99 14.95
N ASN A 214 -1.51 5.48 14.79
CA ASN A 214 -1.95 4.30 15.51
C ASN A 214 -1.14 3.06 15.11
N ALA A 215 -0.99 2.78 13.81
CA ALA A 215 -0.15 1.68 13.34
C ALA A 215 1.30 1.79 13.86
N LEU A 216 1.91 2.97 13.77
CA LEU A 216 3.26 3.26 14.27
C LEU A 216 3.44 3.03 15.77
N ALA A 217 2.36 3.06 16.56
CA ALA A 217 2.43 2.81 18.00
C ALA A 217 2.60 1.32 18.38
N VAL A 218 2.65 0.43 17.39
CA VAL A 218 2.87 -1.02 17.54
C VAL A 218 4.12 -1.49 16.81
N LEU A 219 4.51 -0.82 15.72
CA LEU A 219 5.61 -1.25 14.87
C LEU A 219 6.96 -0.84 15.47
N ASP A 220 7.93 -1.73 15.38
CA ASP A 220 9.31 -1.51 15.80
C ASP A 220 10.27 -2.00 14.71
N ALA A 221 11.51 -1.50 14.73
CA ALA A 221 12.49 -1.77 13.69
C ALA A 221 13.01 -3.22 13.71
N ASP A 222 12.95 -3.90 14.86
CA ASP A 222 13.51 -5.25 15.02
C ASP A 222 12.58 -6.32 14.42
N ASN A 223 11.26 -6.14 14.58
CA ASN A 223 10.26 -7.10 14.16
C ASN A 223 9.50 -6.69 12.88
N TYR A 224 9.43 -5.38 12.60
CA TYR A 224 8.54 -4.81 11.58
C TYR A 224 9.20 -3.70 10.77
N ALA A 225 10.50 -3.84 10.47
CA ALA A 225 11.29 -2.84 9.76
C ALA A 225 10.59 -2.28 8.51
N PHE A 226 10.09 -3.15 7.64
CA PHE A 226 9.44 -2.72 6.41
C PHE A 226 8.12 -2.00 6.67
N GLU A 227 7.25 -2.58 7.50
CA GLU A 227 5.96 -2.00 7.84
C GLU A 227 6.14 -0.64 8.55
N LEU A 228 7.16 -0.50 9.39
CA LEU A 228 7.53 0.73 10.07
C LEU A 228 7.95 1.80 9.06
N ALA A 229 8.87 1.48 8.14
CA ALA A 229 9.29 2.37 7.07
C ALA A 229 8.11 2.78 6.18
N ALA A 230 7.24 1.83 5.79
CA ALA A 230 6.05 2.08 4.99
C ALA A 230 5.06 3.00 5.69
N ALA A 231 4.79 2.78 6.98
CA ALA A 231 3.88 3.60 7.76
C ALA A 231 4.40 5.03 7.93
N HIS A 232 5.70 5.20 8.20
CA HIS A 232 6.33 6.52 8.27
C HIS A 232 6.35 7.25 6.92
N ASN A 233 6.75 6.58 5.84
CA ASN A 233 6.76 7.15 4.50
C ASN A 233 5.34 7.59 4.08
N ASN A 234 4.35 6.73 4.28
CA ASN A 234 2.98 7.06 3.90
C ASN A 234 2.33 8.12 4.80
N CYS A 235 2.69 8.18 6.08
CA CYS A 235 2.27 9.28 6.97
C CYS A 235 2.86 10.61 6.50
N GLY A 236 4.14 10.62 6.11
CA GLY A 236 4.82 11.78 5.53
C GLY A 236 4.09 12.30 4.30
N ALA A 237 3.62 11.42 3.43
CA ALA A 237 2.85 11.78 2.23
C ALA A 237 1.55 12.54 2.54
N VAL A 238 0.85 12.12 3.59
CA VAL A 238 -0.40 12.76 4.00
C VAL A 238 -0.13 14.09 4.70
N LEU A 239 0.93 14.14 5.52
CA LEU A 239 1.38 15.37 6.18
C LEU A 239 1.84 16.41 5.15
N GLN A 240 2.50 15.99 4.08
CA GLN A 240 2.85 16.83 2.94
C GLN A 240 1.58 17.44 2.31
N HIS A 241 0.59 16.62 1.94
CA HIS A 241 -0.65 17.14 1.36
C HIS A 241 -1.42 18.08 2.31
N LEU A 242 -1.39 17.81 3.62
CA LEU A 242 -1.93 18.73 4.61
C LEU A 242 -1.15 20.04 4.65
N GLY A 243 0.18 19.99 4.70
CA GLY A 243 1.04 21.17 4.73
C GLY A 243 0.89 22.05 3.49
N GLU A 244 0.81 21.43 2.31
CA GLU A 244 0.52 22.12 1.04
C GLU A 244 -0.87 22.77 1.07
N SER A 245 -1.91 22.05 1.50
CA SER A 245 -3.28 22.57 1.49
C SER A 245 -3.54 23.61 2.58
N GLU A 246 -2.82 23.56 3.69
CA GLU A 246 -2.94 24.48 4.82
C GLU A 246 -1.93 25.63 4.74
N GLU A 247 -1.04 25.63 3.74
CA GLU A 247 0.13 26.53 3.65
C GLU A 247 0.91 26.56 4.97
N ASN A 248 1.11 25.37 5.56
CA ASN A 248 1.62 25.22 6.92
C ASN A 248 3.04 24.60 6.92
N PRO A 249 4.10 25.39 7.22
CA PRO A 249 5.46 24.89 7.24
C PRO A 249 5.70 23.84 8.33
N ASP A 250 5.08 23.96 9.51
CA ASP A 250 5.24 23.00 10.61
C ASP A 250 4.76 21.59 10.21
N ARG A 251 3.71 21.52 9.38
CA ARG A 251 3.21 20.26 8.80
C ARG A 251 4.20 19.66 7.80
N LEU A 252 4.81 20.50 6.97
CA LEU A 252 5.84 20.05 6.03
C LEU A 252 7.08 19.54 6.78
N GLU A 253 7.48 20.20 7.87
CA GLU A 253 8.55 19.70 8.74
C GLU A 253 8.18 18.37 9.42
N GLU A 254 6.93 18.19 9.83
CA GLU A 254 6.44 16.91 10.35
C GLU A 254 6.54 15.80 9.28
N ALA A 255 6.25 16.12 8.01
CA ALA A 255 6.42 15.21 6.90
C ALA A 255 7.91 14.85 6.68
N ILE A 256 8.82 15.84 6.70
CA ILE A 256 10.27 15.64 6.57
C ILE A 256 10.76 14.63 7.62
N ARG A 257 10.44 14.87 8.91
CA ARG A 257 10.82 13.96 10.01
C ARG A 257 10.30 12.54 9.81
N SER A 258 9.08 12.40 9.29
CA SER A 258 8.50 11.09 9.01
C SER A 258 9.25 10.37 7.88
N TYR A 259 9.58 11.05 6.78
CA TYR A 259 10.40 10.45 5.71
C TYR A 259 11.83 10.14 6.14
N GLU A 260 12.43 10.98 6.98
CA GLU A 260 13.75 10.73 7.56
C GLU A 260 13.75 9.47 8.43
N THR A 261 12.73 9.30 9.26
CA THR A 261 12.58 8.08 10.07
C THR A 261 12.45 6.85 9.18
N ALA A 262 11.63 6.91 8.12
CA ALA A 262 11.52 5.82 7.16
C ALA A 262 12.84 5.51 6.46
N LEU A 263 13.60 6.53 6.04
CA LEU A 263 14.92 6.37 5.44
C LEU A 263 15.91 5.70 6.41
N THR A 264 15.96 6.17 7.66
CA THR A 264 16.84 5.60 8.69
C THR A 264 16.54 4.13 8.90
N VAL A 265 15.26 3.76 9.04
CA VAL A 265 14.86 2.35 9.18
C VAL A 265 15.30 1.54 7.95
N CYS A 266 15.09 2.04 6.73
CA CYS A 266 15.56 1.35 5.52
C CYS A 266 17.07 1.10 5.51
N LEU A 267 17.87 2.09 5.92
CA LEU A 267 19.33 1.99 5.90
C LEU A 267 19.86 1.09 7.02
N GLU A 268 19.37 1.25 8.24
CA GLU A 268 19.83 0.50 9.42
C GLU A 268 19.43 -0.98 9.35
N GLN A 269 18.22 -1.26 8.86
CA GLN A 269 17.70 -2.62 8.72
C GLN A 269 18.06 -3.26 7.36
N GLN A 270 18.87 -2.57 6.54
CA GLN A 270 19.32 -3.05 5.23
C GLN A 270 18.16 -3.50 4.34
N LEU A 271 17.04 -2.76 4.41
CA LEU A 271 15.92 -2.98 3.50
C LEU A 271 16.37 -2.69 2.06
N PRO A 272 15.68 -3.23 1.04
CA PRO A 272 16.03 -2.99 -0.35
C PRO A 272 16.32 -1.51 -0.66
N ILE A 273 17.46 -1.27 -1.31
CA ILE A 273 18.03 0.08 -1.48
C ILE A 273 17.07 1.06 -2.18
N HIS A 274 16.22 0.56 -3.07
CA HIS A 274 15.25 1.39 -3.78
C HIS A 274 14.24 2.04 -2.81
N LEU A 275 13.91 1.41 -1.67
CA LEU A 275 13.02 1.98 -0.65
C LEU A 275 13.67 3.20 0.01
N ALA A 276 14.95 3.08 0.37
CA ALA A 276 15.72 4.20 0.91
C ALA A 276 15.75 5.37 -0.09
N VAL A 277 15.99 5.09 -1.37
CA VAL A 277 16.00 6.10 -2.43
C VAL A 277 14.62 6.77 -2.58
N LEU A 278 13.52 6.01 -2.54
CA LEU A 278 12.17 6.59 -2.60
C LEU A 278 11.83 7.45 -1.37
N CYS A 279 12.21 7.03 -0.16
CA CYS A 279 12.08 7.86 1.04
C CYS A 279 12.86 9.17 0.88
N ARG A 280 14.06 9.10 0.31
CA ARG A 280 14.93 10.23 0.05
C ARG A 280 14.29 11.21 -0.95
N VAL A 281 13.78 10.69 -2.07
CA VAL A 281 13.06 11.49 -3.08
C VAL A 281 11.83 12.17 -2.50
N ASN A 282 11.02 11.45 -1.73
CA ASN A 282 9.85 12.02 -1.05
C ASN A 282 10.24 13.14 -0.07
N ARG A 283 11.28 12.92 0.74
CA ARG A 283 11.82 13.93 1.66
C ARG A 283 12.29 15.18 0.90
N SER A 284 13.07 15.00 -0.16
CA SER A 284 13.56 16.13 -0.96
C SER A 284 12.42 16.89 -1.64
N THR A 285 11.38 16.17 -2.07
CA THR A 285 10.17 16.78 -2.65
C THR A 285 9.47 17.68 -1.64
N VAL A 286 9.27 17.23 -0.40
CA VAL A 286 8.60 18.07 0.60
C VAL A 286 9.50 19.22 1.08
N ARG A 287 10.84 19.06 1.09
CA ARG A 287 11.78 20.15 1.33
C ARG A 287 11.72 21.21 0.22
N SER A 288 11.53 20.81 -1.04
CA SER A 288 11.30 21.71 -2.17
C SER A 288 10.05 22.58 -1.94
N VAL A 289 8.94 21.95 -1.55
CA VAL A 289 7.69 22.63 -1.21
C VAL A 289 7.87 23.60 -0.04
N LEU A 290 8.60 23.18 1.01
CA LEU A 290 8.89 24.02 2.15
C LEU A 290 9.70 25.26 1.75
N ALA A 291 10.75 25.09 0.95
CA ALA A 291 11.58 26.18 0.44
C ALA A 291 10.75 27.20 -0.34
N GLU A 292 9.81 26.76 -1.17
CA GLU A 292 8.89 27.64 -1.90
C GLU A 292 7.96 28.40 -0.97
N LEU A 293 7.37 27.70 0.00
CA LEU A 293 6.43 28.29 0.96
C LEU A 293 7.12 29.35 1.83
N THR A 294 8.35 29.10 2.28
CA THR A 294 9.12 30.01 3.14
C THR A 294 9.97 31.00 2.36
N LYS A 295 10.05 30.86 1.04
CA LYS A 295 10.96 31.62 0.14
C LYS A 295 12.43 31.48 0.56
N ASP A 296 12.81 30.32 1.06
CA ASP A 296 14.18 30.00 1.46
C ASP A 296 15.00 29.55 0.25
N THR A 297 15.78 30.48 -0.30
CA THR A 297 16.64 30.21 -1.46
C THR A 297 17.83 29.32 -1.12
N THR A 298 18.31 29.32 0.13
CA THR A 298 19.39 28.43 0.56
C THR A 298 18.88 26.99 0.56
N LEU A 299 17.71 26.75 1.17
CA LEU A 299 17.08 25.44 1.15
C LEU A 299 16.76 24.96 -0.27
N ALA A 300 16.32 25.87 -1.16
CA ALA A 300 16.06 25.52 -2.56
C ALA A 300 17.32 25.01 -3.29
N HIS A 301 18.48 25.62 -3.05
CA HIS A 301 19.75 25.13 -3.61
C HIS A 301 20.15 23.77 -3.02
N GLU A 302 20.08 23.61 -1.69
CA GLU A 302 20.39 22.33 -1.04
C GLU A 302 19.52 21.18 -1.56
N VAL A 303 18.23 21.46 -1.84
CA VAL A 303 17.31 20.47 -2.41
C VAL A 303 17.69 20.11 -3.85
N ALA A 304 18.14 21.07 -4.66
CA ALA A 304 18.62 20.80 -6.01
C ALA A 304 19.84 19.87 -6.00
N ASP A 305 20.83 20.18 -5.15
CA ASP A 305 22.04 19.39 -4.97
C ASP A 305 21.70 17.96 -4.49
N GLU A 306 20.73 17.84 -3.59
CA GLU A 306 20.25 16.55 -3.09
C GLU A 306 19.59 15.70 -4.21
N PHE A 307 18.82 16.32 -5.11
CA PHE A 307 18.26 15.61 -6.27
C PHE A 307 19.33 15.22 -7.30
N GLU A 308 20.32 16.08 -7.56
CA GLU A 308 21.45 15.75 -8.42
C GLU A 308 22.21 14.54 -7.88
N MET A 309 22.51 14.53 -6.58
CA MET A 309 23.19 13.41 -5.96
C MET A 309 22.34 12.13 -5.92
N ILE A 310 21.01 12.23 -5.75
CA ILE A 310 20.11 11.06 -5.91
C ILE A 310 20.30 10.42 -7.30
N ILE A 311 20.33 11.23 -8.36
CA ILE A 311 20.48 10.76 -9.74
C ILE A 311 21.86 10.15 -9.97
N GLU A 312 22.92 10.81 -9.50
CA GLU A 312 24.30 10.38 -9.74
C GLU A 312 24.69 9.14 -8.94
N CYS A 313 24.29 9.07 -7.67
CA CYS A 313 24.70 7.99 -6.77
C CYS A 313 23.78 6.77 -6.82
N PHE A 314 22.52 6.93 -7.23
CA PHE A 314 21.53 5.85 -7.23
C PHE A 314 20.80 5.64 -8.57
N PRO A 315 21.49 5.69 -9.73
CA PRO A 315 20.83 5.61 -11.03
C PRO A 315 20.09 4.28 -11.25
N HIS A 316 20.58 3.19 -10.65
CA HIS A 316 19.97 1.86 -10.76
C HIS A 316 18.75 1.65 -9.85
N ALA A 317 18.58 2.50 -8.84
CA ALA A 317 17.47 2.44 -7.91
C ALA A 317 16.33 3.41 -8.29
N LEU A 318 16.52 4.21 -9.33
CA LEU A 318 15.53 5.14 -9.86
C LEU A 318 14.80 4.52 -11.05
N GLN A 319 13.50 4.33 -10.91
CA GLN A 319 12.64 4.07 -12.06
C GLN A 319 12.59 5.28 -13.02
N PRO A 320 12.34 5.06 -14.32
CA PRO A 320 12.22 6.12 -15.31
C PRO A 320 11.29 7.28 -14.91
N LEU A 321 10.12 7.05 -14.29
CA LEU A 321 9.28 8.18 -13.85
C LEU A 321 9.76 8.86 -12.56
N CYS A 322 10.49 8.13 -11.70
CA CYS A 322 11.14 8.71 -10.53
C CYS A 322 12.30 9.62 -10.94
N LEU A 323 13.12 9.15 -11.90
CA LEU A 323 14.17 9.95 -12.52
C LEU A 323 13.62 11.25 -13.12
N LYS A 324 12.54 11.17 -13.92
CA LYS A 324 11.88 12.36 -14.49
C LYS A 324 11.39 13.34 -13.43
N HIS A 325 10.84 12.83 -12.32
CA HIS A 325 10.42 13.68 -11.20
C HIS A 325 11.62 14.40 -10.57
N CYS A 326 12.73 13.71 -10.33
CA CYS A 326 13.97 14.33 -9.84
C CYS A 326 14.49 15.42 -10.79
N GLU A 327 14.53 15.15 -12.10
CA GLU A 327 14.94 16.12 -13.13
C GLU A 327 14.05 17.38 -13.13
N GLU A 328 12.73 17.20 -13.03
CA GLU A 328 11.78 18.31 -12.94
C GLU A 328 11.98 19.15 -11.67
N GLN A 329 12.25 18.52 -10.52
CA GLN A 329 12.52 19.23 -9.27
C GLN A 329 13.82 20.05 -9.34
N ILE A 330 14.89 19.51 -9.93
CA ILE A 330 16.14 20.25 -10.16
C ILE A 330 15.87 21.49 -11.03
N HIS A 331 15.12 21.33 -12.11
CA HIS A 331 14.79 22.44 -12.99
C HIS A 331 13.98 23.52 -12.24
N LYS A 332 12.98 23.10 -11.44
CA LYS A 332 12.15 24.00 -10.64
C LYS A 332 12.98 24.81 -9.63
N ALA A 333 13.89 24.16 -8.91
CA ALA A 333 14.77 24.80 -7.94
C ALA A 333 15.72 25.82 -8.61
N LYS A 334 16.28 25.51 -9.77
CA LYS A 334 17.16 26.42 -10.54
C LYS A 334 16.42 27.63 -11.15
N CYS A 335 15.14 27.46 -11.51
CA CYS A 335 14.31 28.58 -11.95
C CYS A 335 13.95 29.51 -10.78
N ALA A 336 13.73 28.97 -9.58
CA ALA A 336 13.43 29.77 -8.39
C ALA A 336 14.61 30.67 -7.97
N SER A 337 15.85 30.21 -8.18
CA SER A 337 17.06 30.97 -7.83
C SER A 337 17.46 32.06 -8.84
N THR A 338 16.93 32.03 -10.07
CA THR A 338 17.26 32.99 -11.15
C THR A 338 16.25 34.14 -11.30
N CYS A 339 15.12 34.09 -10.60
CA CYS A 339 14.08 35.13 -10.64
C CYS A 339 14.28 36.28 -9.63
N HIS A 340 15.45 36.39 -9.00
CA HIS A 340 15.85 37.48 -8.10
C HIS A 340 17.19 38.05 -8.57
#